data_AF-A0A662H3D8-F1
#
_entry.id   AF-A0A662H3D8-F1
#
_cell.length_a   1.000
_cell.length_b   1.000
_cell.length_c   1.000
_cell.angle_alpha   90.00
_cell.angle_beta   90.00
_cell.angle_gamma   90.00
#
_symmetry.space_group_name_H-M   'P 1'
#
loop_
_entity.id
_entity.type
_entity.pdbx_description
1 polymer ?
#
loop_
_entity_poly.entity_id
_entity_poly.type
_entity_poly.pdbx_seq_one_letter_code
_entity_poly.pdbx_strand_id
1 'polypeptide(L)'
;MRRLRELLKKPWLLTLLSAIIMLNVNALRDLRDIIPTRSKSIKKMLRELEQMGYLLFGDRGDIRLSEASDFVKNAIKSFLMRHNKTILSVEYEGKRSWIISWFRKKYVKTIVVSDDVVRKVIGSMREKTSVTLSQLAMDLNVPKEQLRATLEILKVQGIIKVLKKKDVRHYSLLKY
;
A
#
# COMPACT_ATOMS: atom_id res chain seq x y z
N MET A 1 -10.63 -6.37 17.32
CA MET A 1 -10.14 -7.50 16.46
C MET A 1 -10.98 -7.72 15.19
N ARG A 2 -12.29 -8.00 15.26
CA ARG A 2 -13.13 -8.29 14.07
C ARG A 2 -13.14 -7.18 13.01
N ARG A 3 -13.22 -5.91 13.43
CA ARG A 3 -13.28 -4.75 12.51
C ARG A 3 -12.03 -4.61 11.64
N LEU A 4 -10.82 -4.75 12.21
CA LEU A 4 -9.56 -4.67 11.45
C LEU A 4 -9.46 -5.80 10.42
N ARG A 5 -9.90 -7.01 10.78
CA ARG A 5 -9.98 -8.14 9.86
C ARG A 5 -10.89 -7.86 8.67
N GLU A 6 -12.04 -7.22 8.88
CA GLU A 6 -12.95 -6.80 7.81
C GLU A 6 -12.33 -5.71 6.93
N LEU A 7 -11.60 -4.76 7.53
CA LEU A 7 -10.90 -3.72 6.79
C LEU A 7 -9.75 -4.27 5.94
N LEU A 8 -9.03 -5.30 6.42
CA LEU A 8 -8.00 -6.00 5.65
C LEU A 8 -8.54 -6.69 4.39
N LYS A 9 -9.83 -7.06 4.36
CA LYS A 9 -10.51 -7.55 3.15
C LYS A 9 -10.79 -6.45 2.13
N LYS A 10 -10.73 -5.17 2.53
CA LYS A 10 -10.94 -3.98 1.69
C LYS A 10 -9.68 -3.10 1.69
N PRO A 11 -8.57 -3.55 1.07
CA PRO A 11 -7.27 -2.90 1.21
C PRO A 11 -7.22 -1.48 0.63
N TRP A 12 -8.11 -1.11 -0.29
CA TRP A 12 -8.26 0.27 -0.75
C TRP A 12 -8.83 1.21 0.33
N LEU A 13 -9.76 0.73 1.18
CA LEU A 13 -10.27 1.48 2.33
C LEU A 13 -9.18 1.62 3.38
N LEU A 14 -8.43 0.55 3.64
CA LEU A 14 -7.28 0.59 4.55
C LEU A 14 -6.23 1.59 4.07
N THR A 15 -5.97 1.65 2.76
CA THR A 15 -5.07 2.65 2.17
C THR A 15 -5.57 4.06 2.45
N LEU A 16 -6.86 4.33 2.17
CA LEU A 16 -7.45 5.64 2.40
C LEU A 16 -7.39 6.03 3.88
N LEU A 17 -7.82 5.13 4.77
CA LEU A 17 -7.80 5.36 6.21
C LEU A 17 -6.37 5.58 6.73
N SER A 18 -5.40 4.80 6.24
CA SER A 18 -3.99 4.99 6.60
C SER A 18 -3.47 6.34 6.12
N ALA A 19 -3.87 6.82 4.94
CA ALA A 19 -3.48 8.15 4.48
C ALA A 19 -4.08 9.25 5.38
N ILE A 20 -5.35 9.11 5.79
CA ILE A 20 -6.00 10.04 6.72
C ILE A 20 -5.28 10.07 8.06
N ILE A 21 -4.99 8.89 8.63
CA ILE A 21 -4.30 8.75 9.93
C ILE A 21 -2.87 9.30 9.85
N MET A 22 -2.08 8.84 8.88
CA MET A 22 -0.63 9.10 8.84
C MET A 22 -0.29 10.51 8.36
N LEU A 23 -1.19 11.16 7.60
CA LEU A 23 -1.02 12.53 7.13
C LEU A 23 -1.87 13.53 7.94
N ASN A 24 -2.51 13.09 9.03
CA ASN A 24 -3.37 13.91 9.90
C ASN A 24 -4.43 14.71 9.12
N VAL A 25 -5.09 14.07 8.14
CA VAL A 25 -6.08 14.74 7.30
C VAL A 25 -7.37 14.96 8.09
N ASN A 26 -7.69 16.21 8.38
CA ASN A 26 -8.88 16.62 9.13
C ASN A 26 -9.95 17.29 8.25
N ALA A 27 -9.66 17.59 6.99
CA ALA A 27 -10.64 18.15 6.05
C ALA A 27 -10.67 17.40 4.71
N LEU A 28 -11.89 17.28 4.15
CA LEU A 28 -12.12 16.63 2.85
C LEU A 28 -11.36 17.28 1.68
N ARG A 29 -11.05 18.57 1.78
CA ARG A 29 -10.35 19.31 0.73
C ARG A 29 -8.89 18.87 0.64
N ASP A 30 -8.20 18.72 1.77
CA ASP A 30 -6.79 18.35 1.84
C ASP A 30 -6.57 16.93 1.30
N LEU A 31 -7.56 16.06 1.51
CA LEU A 31 -7.56 14.71 0.96
C LEU A 31 -7.51 14.69 -0.57
N ARG A 32 -8.10 15.69 -1.25
CA ARG A 32 -8.11 15.77 -2.72
C ARG A 32 -6.75 16.13 -3.30
N ASP A 33 -5.98 16.91 -2.56
CA ASP A 33 -4.62 17.30 -2.96
C ASP A 33 -3.66 16.12 -2.82
N ILE A 34 -3.93 15.25 -1.85
CA ILE A 34 -3.16 14.04 -1.55
C ILE A 34 -3.55 12.90 -2.51
N ILE A 35 -4.85 12.70 -2.75
CA ILE A 35 -5.39 11.56 -3.49
C ILE A 35 -6.02 12.03 -4.81
N PRO A 36 -5.36 11.84 -5.97
CA PRO A 36 -5.83 12.31 -7.27
C PRO A 36 -6.95 11.42 -7.86
N THR A 37 -7.92 11.04 -7.03
CA THR A 37 -9.09 10.24 -7.41
C THR A 37 -10.34 11.12 -7.44
N ARG A 38 -11.27 10.82 -8.35
CA ARG A 38 -12.54 11.54 -8.46
C ARG A 38 -13.26 11.62 -7.11
N SER A 39 -13.79 12.81 -6.83
CA SER A 39 -14.54 13.11 -5.61
C SER A 39 -15.62 12.08 -5.29
N LYS A 40 -16.36 11.58 -6.30
CA LYS A 40 -17.39 10.53 -6.10
C LYS A 40 -16.82 9.23 -5.50
N SER A 41 -15.66 8.77 -5.98
CA SER A 41 -15.05 7.52 -5.47
C SER A 41 -14.48 7.72 -4.07
N ILE A 42 -13.85 8.88 -3.79
CA ILE A 42 -13.37 9.23 -2.45
C ILE A 42 -14.55 9.31 -1.47
N LYS A 43 -15.61 10.03 -1.82
CA LYS A 43 -16.85 10.12 -1.01
C LYS A 43 -17.45 8.75 -0.71
N LYS A 44 -17.47 7.82 -1.68
CA LYS A 44 -17.94 6.45 -1.44
C LYS A 44 -17.08 5.74 -0.41
N MET A 45 -15.76 5.76 -0.57
CA MET A 45 -14.84 5.11 0.37
C MET A 45 -14.94 5.70 1.78
N LEU A 46 -15.08 7.03 1.88
CA LEU A 46 -15.28 7.73 3.14
C LEU A 46 -16.58 7.33 3.86
N ARG A 47 -17.69 7.25 3.13
CA ARG A 47 -18.96 6.74 3.67
C ARG A 47 -18.84 5.30 4.15
N GLU A 48 -18.12 4.45 3.41
CA GLU A 48 -17.88 3.06 3.87
C GLU A 48 -17.05 3.05 5.16
N LEU A 49 -16.03 3.89 5.29
CA LEU A 49 -15.23 4.00 6.51
C LEU A 49 -16.03 4.54 7.70
N GLU A 50 -16.94 5.48 7.47
CA GLU A 50 -17.89 5.97 8.48
C GLU A 50 -18.87 4.87 8.91
N GLN A 51 -19.48 4.14 7.96
CA GLN A 51 -20.39 3.02 8.26
C GLN A 51 -19.70 1.88 9.00
N MET A 52 -18.41 1.65 8.72
CA MET A 52 -17.58 0.71 9.46
C MET A 52 -17.13 1.25 10.84
N GLY A 53 -17.47 2.51 11.14
CA GLY A 53 -17.20 3.17 12.41
C GLY A 53 -15.74 3.54 12.60
N TYR A 54 -14.98 3.82 11.53
CA TYR A 54 -13.61 4.31 11.61
C TYR A 54 -13.52 5.84 11.61
N LEU A 55 -14.44 6.49 10.90
CA LEU A 55 -14.50 7.94 10.76
C LEU A 55 -15.81 8.49 11.30
N LEU A 56 -15.77 9.75 11.74
CA LEU A 56 -16.94 10.57 12.05
C LEU A 56 -16.82 11.86 11.24
N PHE A 57 -17.93 12.34 10.70
CA PHE A 57 -17.99 13.62 10.00
C PHE A 57 -18.63 14.68 10.88
N GLY A 58 -17.96 15.83 11.01
CA GLY A 58 -18.57 17.03 11.60
C GLY A 58 -19.45 17.77 10.60
N ASP A 59 -20.32 18.65 11.10
CA ASP A 59 -21.29 19.40 10.30
C ASP A 59 -20.65 20.26 9.19
N ARG A 60 -19.38 20.65 9.36
CA ARG A 60 -18.60 21.46 8.40
C ARG A 60 -17.77 20.63 7.41
N GLY A 61 -17.94 19.31 7.41
CA GLY A 61 -17.15 18.39 6.58
C GLY A 61 -15.77 18.04 7.16
N ASP A 62 -15.58 18.29 8.45
CA ASP A 62 -14.39 17.87 9.21
C ASP A 62 -14.38 16.34 9.33
N ILE A 63 -13.21 15.75 9.16
CA ILE A 63 -12.96 14.32 9.35
C ILE A 63 -12.38 14.13 10.75
N ARG A 64 -13.03 13.31 11.56
CA ARG A 64 -12.52 12.89 12.87
C ARG A 64 -12.29 11.38 12.86
N LEU A 65 -11.17 10.95 13.43
CA LEU A 65 -10.90 9.53 13.68
C LEU A 65 -11.73 9.09 14.89
N SER A 66 -12.44 7.97 14.76
CA SER A 66 -13.02 7.27 15.89
C SER A 66 -11.97 6.47 16.66
N GLU A 67 -12.30 6.01 17.87
CA GLU A 67 -11.49 5.06 18.65
C GLU A 67 -11.19 3.75 17.88
N ALA A 68 -12.07 3.34 16.95
CA ALA A 68 -11.83 2.14 16.16
C ALA A 68 -10.60 2.27 15.23
N SER A 69 -10.16 3.50 14.95
CA SER A 69 -8.99 3.78 14.12
C SER A 69 -7.65 3.57 14.84
N ASP A 70 -7.64 3.52 16.18
CA ASP A 70 -6.41 3.36 16.96
C ASP A 70 -5.74 2.01 16.68
N PHE A 71 -6.53 0.95 16.51
CA PHE A 71 -6.01 -0.35 16.12
C PHE A 71 -5.33 -0.33 14.75
N VAL A 72 -5.83 0.49 13.81
CA VAL A 72 -5.23 0.65 12.49
C VAL A 72 -3.90 1.39 12.61
N LYS A 73 -3.88 2.49 13.38
CA LYS A 73 -2.66 3.25 13.67
C LYS A 73 -1.57 2.36 14.26
N ASN A 74 -1.91 1.53 15.23
CA ASN A 74 -0.97 0.61 15.90
C ASN A 74 -0.52 -0.56 15.01
N ALA A 75 -1.36 -0.98 14.05
CA ALA A 75 -1.03 -2.05 13.10
C ALA A 75 -0.08 -1.59 11.99
N ILE A 76 -0.05 -0.30 11.64
CA ILE A 76 0.83 0.24 10.60
C ILE A 76 2.28 0.26 11.12
N LYS A 77 3.16 -0.48 10.45
CA LYS A 77 4.61 -0.51 10.76
C LYS A 77 5.45 0.36 9.85
N SER A 78 4.92 0.70 8.68
CA SER A 78 5.58 1.58 7.70
C SER A 78 4.50 2.22 6.85
N PHE A 79 4.69 3.48 6.51
CA PHE A 79 3.83 4.23 5.59
C PHE A 79 4.70 5.14 4.73
N LEU A 80 4.53 5.05 3.41
CA LEU A 80 5.09 6.00 2.47
C LEU A 80 4.02 6.43 1.47
N MET A 81 3.94 7.73 1.26
CA MET A 81 3.16 8.34 0.19
C MET A 81 4.09 9.06 -0.78
N ARG A 82 3.96 8.77 -2.08
CA ARG A 82 4.71 9.47 -3.13
C ARG A 82 3.86 9.66 -4.38
N HIS A 83 3.67 10.92 -4.77
CA HIS A 83 2.77 11.32 -5.85
C HIS A 83 1.38 10.70 -5.64
N ASN A 84 0.99 9.75 -6.49
CA ASN A 84 -0.30 9.09 -6.50
C ASN A 84 -0.22 7.64 -5.99
N LYS A 85 0.77 7.32 -5.15
CA LYS A 85 1.02 5.96 -4.70
C LYS A 85 1.27 5.93 -3.20
N THR A 86 0.64 4.97 -2.53
CA THR A 86 0.90 4.64 -1.13
C THR A 86 1.49 3.24 -1.05
N ILE A 87 2.49 3.09 -0.19
CA ILE A 87 3.00 1.80 0.27
C ILE A 87 2.90 1.80 1.77
N LEU A 88 2.24 0.80 2.34
CA LEU A 88 2.26 0.60 3.77
C LEU A 88 2.48 -0.87 4.11
N SER A 89 3.06 -1.13 5.28
CA SER A 89 3.10 -2.46 5.86
C SER A 89 2.22 -2.47 7.11
N VAL A 90 1.32 -3.44 7.19
CA VAL A 90 0.49 -3.70 8.36
C VAL A 90 0.88 -5.00 9.00
N GLU A 91 0.82 -5.05 10.33
CA GLU A 91 0.99 -6.27 11.11
C GLU A 91 -0.34 -6.62 11.78
N TYR A 92 -0.79 -7.85 11.59
CA TYR A 92 -2.01 -8.36 12.19
C TYR A 92 -1.83 -9.84 12.53
N GLU A 93 -2.14 -10.22 13.78
CA GLU A 93 -1.99 -11.61 14.26
C GLU A 93 -0.59 -12.19 13.99
N GLY A 94 0.47 -11.38 14.21
CA GLY A 94 1.86 -11.78 14.00
C GLY A 94 2.29 -11.88 12.52
N LYS A 95 1.40 -11.56 11.57
CA LYS A 95 1.70 -11.59 10.13
C LYS A 95 1.81 -10.19 9.57
N ARG A 96 2.92 -9.91 8.90
CA ARG A 96 3.12 -8.68 8.14
C ARG A 96 2.60 -8.84 6.71
N SER A 97 1.80 -7.87 6.27
CA SER A 97 1.35 -7.71 4.89
C SER A 97 1.75 -6.33 4.38
N TRP A 98 2.16 -6.28 3.12
CA TRP A 98 2.43 -5.05 2.40
C TRP A 98 1.25 -4.71 1.50
N ILE A 99 0.82 -3.46 1.53
CA ILE A 99 -0.26 -2.94 0.69
C ILE A 99 0.32 -1.83 -0.16
N ILE A 100 0.23 -2.00 -1.46
CA ILE A 100 0.60 -0.98 -2.43
C ILE A 100 -0.62 -0.54 -3.21
N SER A 101 -0.84 0.77 -3.23
CA SER A 101 -2.00 1.38 -3.83
C SER A 101 -1.59 2.47 -4.80
N TRP A 102 -2.12 2.42 -6.01
CA TRP A 102 -2.00 3.47 -7.03
C TRP A 102 -3.33 4.17 -7.18
N PHE A 103 -3.38 5.43 -6.78
CA PHE A 103 -4.50 6.32 -6.99
C PHE A 103 -4.54 6.75 -8.46
N ARG A 104 -5.52 6.23 -9.19
CA ARG A 104 -5.83 6.68 -10.55
C ARG A 104 -7.01 7.65 -10.48
N LYS A 105 -7.20 8.43 -11.55
CA LYS A 105 -8.29 9.41 -11.64
C LYS A 105 -9.67 8.80 -11.33
N LYS A 106 -9.94 7.57 -11.77
CA LYS A 106 -11.27 6.94 -11.63
C LYS A 106 -11.36 5.86 -10.54
N TYR A 107 -10.23 5.27 -10.15
CA TYR A 107 -10.19 4.11 -9.25
C TYR A 107 -8.86 4.04 -8.50
N VAL A 108 -8.78 3.17 -7.48
CA VAL A 108 -7.54 2.86 -6.76
C VAL A 108 -7.15 1.42 -7.09
N LYS A 109 -6.00 1.20 -7.74
CA LYS A 109 -5.47 -0.15 -7.91
C LYS A 109 -4.72 -0.51 -6.63
N THR A 110 -5.14 -1.57 -5.96
CA THR A 110 -4.47 -2.03 -4.73
C THR A 110 -3.97 -3.45 -4.91
N ILE A 111 -2.74 -3.72 -4.51
CA ILE A 111 -2.17 -5.08 -4.47
C ILE A 111 -1.70 -5.32 -3.05
N VAL A 112 -2.05 -6.48 -2.51
CA VAL A 112 -1.56 -6.97 -1.22
C VAL A 112 -0.50 -8.02 -1.48
N VAL A 113 0.62 -7.92 -0.78
CA VAL A 113 1.76 -8.83 -0.87
C VAL A 113 2.09 -9.29 0.55
N SER A 114 2.17 -10.60 0.78
CA SER A 114 2.62 -11.11 2.08
C SER A 114 4.13 -10.88 2.25
N ASP A 115 4.59 -10.74 3.49
CA ASP A 115 6.03 -10.61 3.77
C ASP A 115 6.83 -11.81 3.23
N ASP A 116 6.24 -13.00 3.18
CA ASP A 116 6.87 -14.20 2.60
C ASP A 116 7.20 -14.03 1.12
N VAL A 117 6.32 -13.41 0.33
CA VAL A 117 6.60 -13.13 -1.09
C VAL A 117 7.74 -12.13 -1.21
N VAL A 118 7.81 -11.13 -0.33
CA VAL A 118 8.92 -10.18 -0.29
C VAL A 118 10.23 -10.90 0.01
N ARG A 119 10.26 -11.77 1.01
CA ARG A 119 11.43 -12.59 1.38
C ARG A 119 11.86 -13.53 0.26
N LYS A 120 10.92 -14.18 -0.42
CA LYS A 120 11.20 -15.06 -1.59
C LYS A 120 11.87 -14.30 -2.72
N VAL A 121 11.36 -13.10 -3.05
CA VAL A 121 11.96 -12.25 -4.10
C VAL A 121 13.36 -11.82 -3.72
N ILE A 122 13.56 -11.37 -2.48
CA ILE A 122 14.89 -11.06 -1.97
C ILE A 122 15.83 -12.26 -2.09
N GLY A 123 15.40 -13.44 -1.63
CA GLY A 123 16.19 -14.67 -1.69
C GLY A 123 16.61 -15.03 -3.12
N SER A 124 15.68 -15.04 -4.07
CA SER A 124 15.96 -15.29 -5.48
C SER A 124 16.90 -14.27 -6.12
N MET A 125 16.88 -13.02 -5.65
CA MET A 125 17.79 -11.98 -6.12
C MET A 125 19.20 -12.09 -5.54
N ARG A 126 19.40 -12.68 -4.35
CA ARG A 126 20.70 -12.75 -3.66
C ARG A 126 21.77 -13.45 -4.49
N GLU A 127 21.37 -14.48 -5.23
CA GLU A 127 22.26 -15.33 -6.01
C GLU A 127 22.59 -14.73 -7.40
N LYS A 128 22.05 -13.55 -7.72
CA LYS A 128 22.07 -13.01 -9.09
C LYS A 128 22.51 -11.54 -9.09
N THR A 129 23.44 -11.19 -9.98
CA THR A 129 23.87 -9.78 -10.15
C THR A 129 22.72 -8.86 -10.50
N SER A 130 21.79 -9.34 -11.34
CA SER A 130 20.53 -8.67 -11.63
C SER A 130 19.49 -9.63 -12.17
N VAL A 131 18.21 -9.34 -11.95
CA VAL A 131 17.07 -10.13 -12.46
C VAL A 131 16.09 -9.26 -13.22
N THR A 132 15.35 -9.87 -14.13
CA THR A 132 14.18 -9.25 -14.78
C THR A 132 12.90 -9.71 -14.09
N LEU A 133 11.81 -8.96 -14.31
CA LEU A 133 10.49 -9.38 -13.83
C LEU A 133 10.06 -10.75 -14.39
N SER A 134 10.41 -11.03 -15.66
CA SER A 134 10.06 -12.30 -16.31
C SER A 134 10.80 -13.48 -15.69
N GLN A 135 12.10 -13.31 -15.36
CA GLN A 135 12.87 -14.33 -14.66
C GLN A 135 12.28 -14.61 -13.28
N LEU A 136 12.02 -13.58 -12.47
CA LEU A 136 11.38 -13.76 -11.16
C LEU A 136 10.02 -14.47 -11.26
N ALA A 137 9.24 -14.21 -12.31
CA ALA A 137 7.96 -14.87 -12.52
C ALA A 137 8.11 -16.36 -12.82
N MET A 138 9.14 -16.74 -13.58
CA MET A 138 9.47 -18.15 -13.85
C MET A 138 10.02 -18.84 -12.59
N ASP A 139 10.98 -18.21 -11.92
CA ASP A 139 11.71 -18.81 -10.79
C ASP A 139 10.81 -19.04 -9.57
N LEU A 140 9.91 -18.09 -9.27
CA LEU A 140 9.16 -18.08 -8.02
C LEU A 140 7.73 -18.59 -8.15
N ASN A 141 7.24 -18.79 -9.38
CA ASN A 141 5.83 -19.09 -9.66
C ASN A 141 4.86 -18.09 -8.96
N VAL A 142 5.25 -16.81 -8.90
CA VAL A 142 4.45 -15.74 -8.29
C VAL A 142 3.83 -14.88 -9.40
N PRO A 143 2.55 -14.47 -9.28
CA PRO A 143 1.92 -13.60 -10.26
C PRO A 143 2.74 -12.33 -10.54
N LYS A 144 2.90 -11.98 -11.82
CA LYS A 144 3.67 -10.78 -12.25
C LYS A 144 3.22 -9.49 -11.56
N GLU A 145 1.93 -9.37 -11.22
CA GLU A 145 1.42 -8.20 -10.50
C GLU A 145 1.94 -8.12 -9.07
N GLN A 146 1.99 -9.24 -8.33
CA GLN A 146 2.60 -9.28 -7.00
C GLN A 146 4.10 -9.03 -7.08
N LEU A 147 4.81 -9.58 -8.07
CA LEU A 147 6.22 -9.30 -8.25
C LEU A 147 6.50 -7.82 -8.55
N ARG A 148 5.68 -7.18 -9.39
CA ARG A 148 5.78 -5.72 -9.64
C ARG A 148 5.56 -4.92 -8.36
N ALA A 149 4.58 -5.31 -7.54
CA ALA A 149 4.33 -4.71 -6.24
C ALA A 149 5.53 -4.88 -5.29
N THR A 150 6.05 -6.09 -5.17
CA THR A 150 7.23 -6.41 -4.35
C THR A 150 8.45 -5.60 -4.76
N LEU A 151 8.77 -5.56 -6.06
CA LEU A 151 9.91 -4.78 -6.55
C LEU A 151 9.72 -3.28 -6.27
N GLU A 152 8.49 -2.77 -6.30
CA GLU A 152 8.21 -1.39 -5.95
C GLU A 152 8.42 -1.12 -4.45
N ILE A 153 8.02 -2.06 -3.58
CA ILE A 153 8.28 -2.02 -2.13
C ILE A 153 9.79 -2.00 -1.88
N LEU A 154 10.53 -2.97 -2.42
CA LEU A 154 11.97 -3.10 -2.23
C LEU A 154 12.73 -1.87 -2.75
N LYS A 155 12.31 -1.31 -3.90
CA LYS A 155 12.93 -0.11 -4.48
C LYS A 155 12.72 1.09 -3.56
N VAL A 156 11.51 1.25 -3.02
CA VAL A 156 11.18 2.32 -2.09
C VAL A 156 11.96 2.21 -0.79
N GLN A 157 12.16 0.99 -0.29
CA GLN A 157 12.98 0.74 0.91
C GLN A 157 14.49 0.90 0.67
N GLY A 158 14.93 1.21 -0.55
CA GLY A 158 16.34 1.31 -0.89
C GLY A 158 17.08 -0.04 -0.87
N ILE A 159 16.34 -1.16 -0.95
CA ILE A 159 16.91 -2.52 -0.94
C ILE A 159 17.38 -2.90 -2.35
N ILE A 160 16.71 -2.41 -3.39
CA ILE A 160 17.07 -2.68 -4.79
C ILE A 160 17.24 -1.39 -5.59
N LYS A 161 18.07 -1.46 -6.63
CA LYS A 161 18.16 -0.48 -7.72
C LYS A 161 17.57 -1.04 -9.01
N VAL A 162 17.04 -0.14 -9.83
CA VAL A 162 16.56 -0.46 -11.18
C VAL A 162 17.62 -0.03 -12.18
N LEU A 163 18.10 -0.99 -12.99
CA LEU A 163 19.03 -0.77 -14.08
C LEU A 163 18.24 -0.89 -15.39
N LYS A 164 18.29 0.13 -16.25
CA LYS A 164 17.69 0.05 -17.59
C LYS A 164 18.76 -0.45 -18.56
N LYS A 165 18.57 -1.63 -19.16
CA LYS A 165 19.46 -2.19 -20.20
C LYS A 165 18.61 -2.60 -21.39
N LYS A 166 18.90 -2.03 -22.59
CA LYS A 166 18.22 -2.38 -23.85
C LYS A 166 16.68 -2.46 -23.72
N ASP A 167 16.08 -1.41 -23.15
CA ASP A 167 14.64 -1.29 -22.84
C ASP A 167 14.02 -2.29 -21.86
N VAL A 168 14.83 -3.19 -21.31
CA VAL A 168 14.41 -4.09 -20.23
C VAL A 168 14.85 -3.52 -18.88
N ARG A 169 13.94 -3.58 -17.90
CA ARG A 169 14.25 -3.25 -16.51
C ARG A 169 14.86 -4.46 -15.82
N HIS A 170 16.10 -4.29 -15.40
CA HIS A 170 16.81 -5.19 -14.50
C HIS A 170 16.75 -4.64 -13.08
N TYR A 171 16.66 -5.54 -12.11
CA TYR A 171 16.61 -5.23 -10.69
C TYR A 171 17.82 -5.88 -10.02
N SER A 172 18.52 -5.13 -9.20
CA SER A 172 19.73 -5.59 -8.51
C SER A 172 19.65 -5.17 -7.06
N LEU A 173 20.04 -6.06 -6.14
CA LEU A 173 20.13 -5.75 -4.72
C LEU A 173 21.24 -4.71 -4.50
N LEU A 174 20.97 -3.73 -3.63
CA LEU A 174 21.92 -2.67 -3.33
C LEU A 174 22.95 -3.09 -2.28
N LYS A 175 22.61 -4.03 -1.39
CA LYS A 175 23.53 -4.62 -0.41
C LYS A 175 23.11 -6.04 -0.03
N TYR A 176 24.06 -6.95 -0.11
CA TYR A 176 24.31 -8.02 0.86
C TYR A 176 25.81 -8.04 1.12
#